data_AF-A0A7S9YZB7-F1
#
_entry.id   AF-A0A7S9YZB7-F1
#
_cell.length_a   1.000
_cell.length_b   1.000
_cell.length_c   1.000
_cell.angle_alpha   90.00
_cell.angle_beta   90.00
_cell.angle_gamma   90.00
#
_symmetry.space_group_name_H-M   'P 1'
#
loop_
_entity.id
_entity.type
_entity.pdbx_description
1 polymer ?
#
loop_
_entity_poly.entity_id
_entity_poly.type
_entity_poly.pdbx_seq_one_letter_code
_entity_poly.pdbx_strand_id
1 'polypeptide(L)'
;MNATAFPSLLRIPGTIQIHPPAPVVLAYGMGVDSTALLVELESRGTPPDLVLSADTGAEKPETYDYQVMIAAWMAARGIPYEVVRYVPRRFKHWPPYYDILANVLTNATLPSISLGGKSCSLGPA
;
A
#
# COMPACT_ATOMS: atom_id res chain seq x y z
N MET A 1 -15.97 16.22 -71.47
CA MET A 1 -15.10 16.73 -70.38
C MET A 1 -15.51 16.02 -69.10
N ASN A 2 -14.52 15.57 -68.32
CA ASN A 2 -14.51 14.39 -67.45
C ASN A 2 -15.45 14.42 -66.22
N ALA A 3 -16.10 13.28 -65.97
CA ALA A 3 -16.62 12.93 -64.65
C ALA A 3 -15.47 12.39 -63.78
N THR A 4 -15.11 13.12 -62.72
CA THR A 4 -14.09 12.72 -61.75
C THR A 4 -14.71 11.74 -60.75
N ALA A 5 -14.33 10.46 -60.85
CA ALA A 5 -14.63 9.46 -59.84
C ALA A 5 -13.81 9.73 -58.57
N PHE A 6 -14.47 9.93 -57.44
CA PHE A 6 -13.82 9.96 -56.13
C PHE A 6 -13.37 8.54 -55.77
N PRO A 7 -12.08 8.31 -55.46
CA PRO A 7 -11.64 6.98 -55.03
C PRO A 7 -12.26 6.68 -53.66
N SER A 8 -12.85 5.49 -53.52
CA SER A 8 -13.31 5.04 -52.21
C SER A 8 -12.09 4.83 -51.32
N LEU A 9 -11.97 5.67 -50.30
CA LEU A 9 -10.99 5.47 -49.24
C LEU A 9 -11.44 4.23 -48.46
N LEU A 10 -10.68 3.13 -48.56
CA LEU A 10 -10.81 2.03 -47.61
C LEU A 10 -10.63 2.62 -46.20
N ARG A 11 -11.70 2.63 -45.40
CA ARG A 11 -11.61 2.99 -43.98
C ARG A 11 -10.79 1.91 -43.28
N ILE A 12 -9.59 2.25 -42.85
CA ILE A 12 -8.83 1.44 -41.90
C ILE A 12 -9.61 1.48 -40.57
N PRO A 13 -10.01 0.33 -40.00
CA PRO A 13 -10.64 0.32 -38.68
C PRO A 13 -9.63 0.88 -37.66
N GLY A 14 -10.03 1.93 -36.94
CA GLY A 14 -9.26 2.41 -35.80
C GLY A 14 -9.31 1.38 -34.68
N THR A 15 -8.16 1.03 -34.10
CA THR A 15 -8.10 0.15 -32.92
C THR A 15 -8.19 0.98 -31.64
N ILE A 16 -9.10 0.61 -30.74
CA ILE A 16 -9.12 1.13 -29.36
C ILE A 16 -8.31 0.15 -28.50
N GLN A 17 -7.22 0.62 -27.91
CA GLN A 17 -6.45 -0.13 -26.92
C GLN A 17 -7.17 -0.02 -25.57
N ILE A 18 -7.69 -1.14 -25.06
CA ILE A 18 -8.27 -1.20 -23.72
C ILE A 18 -7.17 -1.67 -22.78
N HIS A 19 -6.67 -0.77 -21.93
CA HIS A 19 -5.74 -1.14 -20.87
C HIS A 19 -6.48 -1.91 -19.77
N PRO A 20 -5.83 -2.91 -19.13
CA PRO A 20 -6.39 -3.52 -17.94
C PRO A 20 -6.58 -2.46 -16.83
N PRO A 21 -7.54 -2.67 -15.93
CA PRO A 21 -7.71 -1.79 -14.78
C PRO A 21 -6.42 -1.72 -13.96
N ALA A 22 -6.19 -0.57 -13.32
CA ALA A 22 -5.07 -0.42 -12.38
C ALA A 22 -5.26 -1.37 -11.18
N PRO A 23 -4.16 -1.93 -10.63
CA PRO A 23 -4.25 -2.81 -9.48
C PRO A 23 -4.75 -2.07 -8.24
N VAL A 24 -5.56 -2.75 -7.43
CA VAL A 24 -6.03 -2.29 -6.13
C VAL A 24 -5.10 -2.80 -5.04
N VAL A 25 -4.33 -1.87 -4.46
CA VAL A 25 -3.38 -2.17 -3.39
C VAL A 25 -3.96 -1.73 -2.04
N LEU A 26 -4.03 -2.66 -1.09
CA LEU A 26 -4.47 -2.35 0.27
C LEU A 26 -3.28 -1.97 1.15
N ALA A 27 -3.29 -0.73 1.67
CA ALA A 27 -2.39 -0.32 2.73
C ALA A 27 -2.84 -0.93 4.06
N TYR A 28 -2.01 -1.79 4.63
CA TYR A 28 -2.34 -2.62 5.78
C TYR A 28 -1.45 -2.30 6.97
N GLY A 29 -1.99 -1.49 7.88
CA GLY A 29 -1.32 -1.07 9.11
C GLY A 29 -1.42 -2.08 10.27
N MET A 30 -1.96 -3.28 10.02
CA MET A 30 -2.18 -4.33 11.05
C MET A 30 -3.05 -3.86 12.24
N GLY A 31 -3.89 -2.84 12.02
CA GLY A 31 -4.88 -2.37 12.97
C GLY A 31 -6.25 -3.03 12.77
N VAL A 32 -7.21 -2.69 13.63
CA VAL A 32 -8.58 -3.25 13.61
C VAL A 32 -9.28 -2.94 12.28
N ASP A 33 -9.29 -1.67 11.87
CA ASP A 33 -10.04 -1.23 10.68
C ASP A 33 -9.48 -1.83 9.37
N SER A 34 -8.15 -1.79 9.21
CA SER A 34 -7.50 -2.34 8.02
C SER A 34 -7.65 -3.86 7.94
N THR A 35 -7.73 -4.54 9.09
CA THR A 35 -7.98 -5.98 9.15
C THR A 35 -9.43 -6.31 8.80
N ALA A 36 -10.39 -5.55 9.34
CA ALA A 36 -11.80 -5.70 8.98
C ALA A 36 -12.01 -5.50 7.47
N LEU A 37 -11.39 -4.48 6.88
CA LEU A 37 -11.45 -4.22 5.44
C LEU A 37 -10.86 -5.39 4.62
N LEU A 38 -9.69 -5.91 5.00
CA LEU A 38 -9.07 -7.05 4.31
C LEU A 38 -9.99 -8.28 4.32
N VAL A 39 -10.51 -8.64 5.50
CA VAL A 39 -11.39 -9.80 5.66
C VAL A 39 -12.69 -9.63 4.89
N GLU A 40 -13.26 -8.43 4.87
CA GLU A 40 -14.50 -8.16 4.14
C GLU A 40 -14.32 -8.17 2.62
N LEU A 41 -13.18 -7.67 2.11
CA LEU A 41 -12.88 -7.75 0.68
C LEU A 41 -12.70 -9.21 0.22
N GLU A 42 -12.05 -10.03 1.04
CA GLU A 42 -11.92 -11.46 0.76
C GLU A 42 -13.28 -12.18 0.85
N SER A 43 -14.11 -11.89 1.85
CA SER A 43 -15.42 -12.51 2.03
C SER A 43 -16.37 -12.24 0.85
N ARG A 44 -16.23 -11.08 0.20
CA ARG A 44 -16.99 -10.69 -1.01
C ARG A 44 -16.47 -11.30 -2.31
N GLY A 45 -15.36 -12.05 -2.26
CA GLY A 45 -14.70 -12.57 -3.46
C GLY A 45 -14.00 -11.50 -4.28
N THR A 46 -13.67 -10.35 -3.67
CA THR A 46 -12.95 -9.24 -4.30
C THR A 46 -11.69 -8.91 -3.50
N PRO A 47 -10.75 -9.86 -3.33
CA PRO A 47 -9.52 -9.60 -2.59
C PRO A 47 -8.68 -8.51 -3.28
N PRO A 48 -7.87 -7.74 -2.52
CA PRO A 48 -6.90 -6.83 -3.12
C PRO A 48 -5.91 -7.57 -4.03
N ASP A 49 -5.43 -6.91 -5.07
CA ASP A 49 -4.37 -7.45 -5.94
C ASP A 49 -3.03 -7.56 -5.20
N LEU A 50 -2.84 -6.72 -4.16
CA LEU A 50 -1.67 -6.71 -3.30
C LEU A 50 -2.01 -6.05 -1.95
N VAL A 51 -1.45 -6.60 -0.87
CA VAL A 51 -1.48 -6.01 0.46
C VAL A 51 -0.07 -5.54 0.84
N LEU A 52 0.07 -4.32 1.33
CA LEU A 52 1.35 -3.75 1.76
C LEU A 52 1.32 -3.34 3.23
N SER A 53 2.32 -3.77 3.99
CA SER A 53 2.60 -3.23 5.33
C SER A 53 3.91 -2.47 5.35
N ALA A 54 3.93 -1.30 5.97
CA ALA A 54 5.15 -0.55 6.23
C ALA A 54 5.74 -0.97 7.58
N ASP A 55 6.93 -1.55 7.58
CA ASP A 55 7.66 -1.88 8.80
C ASP A 55 8.54 -0.70 9.23
N THR A 56 8.26 -0.19 10.43
CA THR A 56 8.96 0.94 11.04
C THR A 56 10.26 0.52 11.73
N GLY A 57 10.51 -0.78 11.88
CA GLY A 57 11.66 -1.35 12.57
C GLY A 57 11.57 -1.28 14.10
N ALA A 58 10.45 -0.80 14.65
CA ALA A 58 10.23 -0.70 16.09
C ALA A 58 8.74 -0.89 16.47
N GLU A 59 8.04 -1.80 15.78
CA GLU A 59 6.71 -2.21 16.22
C GLU A 59 6.77 -3.01 17.52
N LYS A 60 5.61 -3.21 18.15
CA LYS A 60 5.51 -4.06 19.34
C LYS A 60 5.77 -5.53 18.97
N PRO A 61 6.36 -6.34 19.87
CA PRO A 61 6.55 -7.77 19.63
C PRO A 61 5.25 -8.49 19.21
N GLU A 62 4.12 -8.16 19.84
CA GLU A 62 2.83 -8.77 19.55
C GLU A 62 2.32 -8.42 18.15
N THR A 63 2.71 -7.26 17.61
CA THR A 63 2.39 -6.86 16.23
C THR A 63 3.16 -7.71 15.23
N TYR A 64 4.44 -8.02 15.52
CA TYR A 64 5.23 -8.91 14.68
C TYR A 64 4.71 -10.37 14.73
N ASP A 65 4.30 -10.86 15.91
CA ASP A 65 3.68 -12.19 16.04
C ASP A 65 2.36 -12.26 15.25
N TYR A 66 1.54 -11.22 15.35
CA TYR A 66 0.32 -11.09 14.57
C TYR A 66 0.60 -11.05 13.06
N GLN A 67 1.67 -10.36 12.64
CA GLN A 67 2.08 -10.28 11.24
C GLN A 67 2.36 -11.66 10.65
N VAL A 68 3.02 -12.55 11.40
CA VAL A 68 3.28 -13.93 10.96
C VAL A 68 1.96 -14.69 10.75
N MET A 69 1.03 -14.56 11.69
CA MET A 69 -0.27 -15.20 11.61
C MET A 69 -1.07 -14.70 10.41
N ILE A 70 -1.18 -13.38 10.22
CA ILE A 70 -2.00 -12.83 9.14
C ILE A 70 -1.36 -13.04 7.75
N ALA A 71 -0.03 -13.06 7.66
CA ALA A 71 0.67 -13.44 6.43
C ALA A 71 0.32 -14.87 6.01
N ALA A 72 0.29 -15.82 6.94
CA ALA A 72 -0.13 -17.19 6.68
C ALA A 72 -1.62 -17.26 6.25
N TRP A 73 -2.48 -16.47 6.88
CA TRP A 73 -3.90 -16.38 6.51
C TRP A 73 -4.10 -15.87 5.07
N MET A 74 -3.34 -14.84 4.66
CA MET A 74 -3.37 -14.29 3.29
C MET A 74 -2.82 -15.29 2.27
N ALA A 75 -1.70 -15.95 2.58
CA ALA A 75 -1.10 -16.95 1.72
C ALA A 75 -2.05 -18.13 1.45
N ALA A 76 -2.77 -18.60 2.47
CA ALA A 76 -3.77 -19.66 2.32
C ALA A 76 -4.95 -19.29 1.39
N ARG A 77 -5.14 -18.00 1.11
CA ARG A 77 -6.18 -17.43 0.23
C ARG A 77 -5.66 -16.93 -1.10
N GLY A 78 -4.35 -17.07 -1.35
CA GLY A 78 -3.71 -16.57 -2.56
C GLY A 78 -3.65 -15.04 -2.65
N ILE A 79 -3.71 -14.34 -1.52
CA ILE A 79 -3.59 -12.88 -1.46
C ILE A 79 -2.11 -12.51 -1.35
N PRO A 80 -1.52 -11.79 -2.33
CA PRO A 80 -0.14 -11.33 -2.24
C PRO A 80 0.06 -10.33 -1.10
N TYR A 81 1.09 -10.52 -0.28
CA TYR A 81 1.41 -9.68 0.86
C TYR A 81 2.89 -9.35 0.88
N GLU A 82 3.22 -8.05 0.96
CA GLU A 82 4.60 -7.58 1.02
C GLU A 82 4.83 -6.62 2.18
N VAL A 83 5.99 -6.75 2.79
CA VAL A 83 6.46 -5.87 3.87
C VAL A 83 7.52 -4.94 3.28
N VAL A 84 7.22 -3.65 3.29
CA VAL A 84 8.12 -2.63 2.76
C VAL A 84 8.74 -1.83 3.89
N ARG A 85 10.00 -1.43 3.70
CA ARG A 85 10.71 -0.58 4.64
C ARG A 85 11.18 0.70 3.96
N TYR A 86 10.99 1.82 4.64
CA TYR A 86 11.54 3.09 4.19
C TYR A 86 13.07 3.10 4.33
N VAL A 87 13.77 3.44 3.25
CA VAL A 87 15.24 3.62 3.24
C VAL A 87 15.55 5.11 3.10
N PRO A 88 16.05 5.77 4.15
CA PRO A 88 16.35 7.20 4.09
C PRO A 88 17.45 7.50 3.06
N ARG A 89 17.15 8.36 2.09
CA ARG A 89 18.12 8.79 1.05
C ARG A 89 18.75 10.15 1.35
N ARG A 90 18.09 10.97 2.15
CA ARG A 90 18.54 12.30 2.57
C ARG A 90 18.16 12.48 4.03
N PHE A 91 19.13 12.74 4.89
CA PHE A 91 18.92 12.99 6.32
C PHE A 91 19.48 14.35 6.69
N LYS A 92 18.73 15.08 7.53
CA LYS A 92 19.08 16.44 7.97
C LYS A 92 20.23 16.43 8.97
N HIS A 93 20.28 15.42 9.84
CA HIS A 93 21.27 15.28 10.90
C HIS A 93 21.94 13.89 10.80
N TRP A 94 23.18 13.81 11.30
CA TRP A 94 24.01 12.60 11.35
C TRP A 94 23.99 12.02 12.77
N PRO A 95 24.04 10.68 12.97
CA PRO A 95 24.14 9.59 11.99
C PRO A 95 22.86 9.31 11.20
N PRO A 96 22.90 8.51 10.11
CA PRO A 96 21.70 8.04 9.45
C PRO A 96 20.88 7.17 10.41
N TYR A 97 19.56 7.17 10.22
CA TYR A 97 18.61 6.33 10.96
C TYR A 97 18.07 5.21 10.06
N TYR A 98 17.68 4.08 10.65
CA TYR A 98 17.17 2.91 9.91
C TYR A 98 15.86 2.34 10.47
N ASP A 99 15.40 2.91 11.58
CA ASP A 99 14.13 2.64 12.22
C ASP A 99 13.53 3.95 12.74
N ILE A 100 12.26 3.90 13.17
CA ILE A 100 11.54 5.06 13.64
C ILE A 100 12.09 5.62 14.96
N LEU A 101 12.65 4.79 15.84
CA LEU A 101 13.23 5.25 17.11
C LEU A 101 14.49 6.08 16.86
N ALA A 102 15.41 5.55 16.05
CA ALA A 102 16.61 6.24 15.63
C ALA A 102 16.28 7.53 14.86
N ASN A 103 15.20 7.55 14.06
CA ASN A 103 14.75 8.77 13.39
C ASN A 103 14.39 9.88 14.40
N VAL A 104 13.60 9.54 15.40
CA VAL A 104 13.13 10.45 16.44
C VAL A 104 14.31 11.00 17.24
N LEU A 105 15.23 10.11 17.66
CA LEU A 105 16.43 10.49 18.40
C LEU A 105 17.38 11.37 17.57
N THR A 106 17.66 11.00 16.33
CA THR A 106 18.58 11.72 15.43
C THR A 106 18.09 13.13 15.11
N ASN A 107 16.77 13.30 15.00
CA ASN A 107 16.19 14.60 14.66
C ASN A 107 15.72 15.41 15.87
N ALA A 108 15.90 14.89 17.09
CA ALA A 108 15.35 15.47 18.32
C ALA A 108 13.85 15.82 18.17
N THR A 109 13.08 14.91 17.56
CA THR A 109 11.63 15.06 17.37
C THR A 109 10.87 14.19 18.37
N LEU A 110 9.54 14.27 18.35
CA LEU A 110 8.66 13.35 19.05
C LEU A 110 7.69 12.72 18.02
N PRO A 111 7.23 11.48 18.24
CA PRO A 111 6.12 10.91 17.49
C PRO A 111 4.88 11.81 17.61
N SER A 112 4.07 11.90 16.54
CA SER A 112 2.91 12.80 16.47
C SER A 112 1.91 12.60 17.62
N ILE A 113 1.77 11.37 18.10
CA ILE A 113 0.90 11.02 19.24
C ILE A 113 1.28 11.76 20.52
N SER A 114 2.57 12.05 20.72
CA SER A 114 3.08 12.82 21.88
C SER A 114 2.59 14.27 21.86
N LEU A 115 2.22 14.77 20.68
CA LEU A 115 1.70 16.12 20.45
C LEU A 115 0.17 16.12 20.28
N GLY A 116 -0.51 15.02 20.62
CA GLY A 116 -1.97 14.87 20.47
C GLY A 116 -2.44 14.58 19.04
N GLY A 117 -1.51 14.44 18.08
CA GLY A 117 -1.82 14.11 16.69
C GLY A 117 -2.06 12.61 16.50
N LYS A 118 -3.33 12.18 16.59
CA LYS A 118 -3.77 10.82 16.26
C LYS A 118 -5.00 10.84 15.35
N SER A 119 -4.97 10.03 14.28
CA SER A 119 -6.13 9.77 13.42
C SER A 119 -6.51 8.28 13.34
N CYS A 120 -5.59 7.38 13.70
CA CYS A 120 -5.73 5.94 13.43
C CYS A 120 -5.41 5.03 14.62
N SER A 121 -5.23 5.59 15.84
CA SER A 121 -4.94 4.80 17.05
C SER A 121 -6.04 4.99 18.09
N LEU A 122 -6.54 3.89 18.65
CA LEU A 122 -7.43 3.94 19.82
C LEU A 122 -6.71 4.64 20.98
N GLY A 123 -7.41 5.52 21.70
CA GLY A 123 -6.88 6.09 22.94
C GLY A 123 -6.80 5.05 24.06
N PRO A 124 -6.11 5.35 25.17
CA PRO A 124 -6.29 4.55 26.38
C PRO A 124 -7.78 4.55 26.74
N ALA A 125 -8.30 3.36 27.04
CA ALA A 125 -9.60 3.20 27.68
C ALA A 125 -9.56 3.77 29.10
#